data_AF-A0AAU2ANJ9-F1
#
_entry.id   AF-A0AAU2ANJ9-F1
#
_cell.length_a   1.000
_cell.length_b   1.000
_cell.length_c   1.000
_cell.angle_alpha   90.00
_cell.angle_beta   90.00
_cell.angle_gamma   90.00
#
_symmetry.space_group_name_H-M   'P 1'
#
loop_
_entity.id
_entity.type
_entity.pdbx_description
1 polymer ?
#
loop_
_entity_poly.entity_id
_entity_poly.type
_entity_poly.pdbx_seq_one_letter_code
_entity_poly.pdbx_strand_id
1 'polypeptide(L)' 'MPVLTAHVVTQDAPADLLARLRRCTADHFGIAHTALQVEPAGLRSCERPVHS' A
#
# COMPACT_ATOMS: atom_id res chain seq x y z
N MET A 1 -4.73 11.10 -15.20
CA MET A 1 -5.09 9.76 -14.70
C MET A 1 -4.79 9.72 -13.21
N PRO A 2 -5.65 9.12 -12.38
CA PRO A 2 -5.42 9.05 -10.93
C PRO A 2 -4.26 8.10 -10.61
N VAL A 3 -3.49 8.44 -9.59
CA VAL A 3 -2.39 7.64 -9.03
C VAL A 3 -2.64 7.49 -7.53
N LEU A 4 -2.44 6.29 -6.99
CA LEU A 4 -2.57 6.02 -5.56
C LEU A 4 -1.25 5.46 -5.02
N THR A 5 -0.71 6.12 -4.00
CA THR A 5 0.41 5.61 -3.21
C THR A 5 -0.03 5.46 -1.76
N ALA A 6 0.17 4.29 -1.18
CA ALA A 6 -0.26 4.04 0.20
C ALA A 6 0.59 2.96 0.89
N HIS A 7 0.71 3.13 2.21
CA HIS A 7 1.23 2.11 3.12
C HIS A 7 0.03 1.42 3.79
N VAL A 8 0.01 0.09 3.76
CA VAL A 8 -1.05 -0.74 4.31
C VAL A 8 -0.49 -1.55 5.45
N VAL A 9 -0.86 -1.18 6.68
CA VAL A 9 -0.42 -1.87 7.89
C VAL A 9 -1.40 -2.98 8.23
N THR A 10 -0.91 -4.20 8.43
CA THR A 10 -1.74 -5.34 8.84
C THR A 10 -1.03 -6.21 9.88
N GLN A 11 -1.82 -6.85 10.76
CA GLN A 11 -1.31 -7.78 11.77
C GLN A 11 -0.90 -9.12 11.15
N ASP A 12 -1.66 -9.59 10.17
CA ASP A 12 -1.38 -10.78 9.38
C ASP A 12 -1.71 -10.49 7.92
N ALA A 13 -0.75 -10.68 7.02
CA ALA A 13 -0.90 -10.41 5.59
C ALA A 13 -0.94 -11.75 4.85
N PRO A 14 -2.08 -12.15 4.25
CA PRO A 14 -2.06 -13.28 3.35
C PRO A 14 -1.15 -12.94 2.17
N ALA A 15 -0.43 -13.94 1.65
CA ALA A 15 0.56 -13.74 0.58
C ALA A 15 0.00 -13.02 -0.67
N ASP A 16 -1.31 -13.15 -0.92
CA ASP A 16 -1.99 -12.54 -2.07
C ASP A 16 -2.60 -11.15 -1.79
N LEU A 17 -2.46 -10.60 -0.56
CA LEU A 17 -3.11 -9.34 -0.17
C LEU A 17 -2.80 -8.19 -1.14
N LEU A 18 -1.53 -8.03 -1.52
CA LEU A 18 -1.10 -6.96 -2.41
C LEU A 18 -1.77 -7.07 -3.80
N ALA A 19 -1.88 -8.28 -4.34
CA ALA A 19 -2.54 -8.52 -5.61
C ALA A 19 -4.04 -8.19 -5.54
N ARG A 20 -4.71 -8.58 -4.44
CA ARG A 20 -6.13 -8.26 -4.20
C ARG A 20 -6.38 -6.76 -4.09
N LEU A 21 -5.51 -6.02 -3.41
CA LEU A 21 -5.63 -4.57 -3.29
C LEU A 21 -5.44 -3.87 -4.64
N ARG A 22 -4.45 -4.29 -5.42
CA ARG A 22 -4.22 -3.78 -6.79
C ARG A 22 -5.43 -4.03 -7.70
N ARG A 23 -6.00 -5.23 -7.63
CA ARG A 23 -7.20 -5.56 -8.40
C ARG A 23 -8.40 -4.74 -7.97
N CYS A 24 -8.65 -4.65 -6.67
CA CYS A 24 -9.76 -3.86 -6.12
C CYS A 24 -9.65 -2.37 -6.52
N THR A 25 -8.46 -1.80 -6.44
CA THR A 25 -8.21 -0.38 -6.79
C THR A 25 -8.36 -0.13 -8.29
N ALA A 26 -7.96 -1.08 -9.13
CA ALA A 26 -8.20 -1.00 -10.57
C ALA A 26 -9.69 -1.15 -10.92
N ASP A 27 -10.35 -2.20 -10.42
CA ASP A 27 -11.69 -2.61 -10.84
C ASP A 27 -12.79 -1.70 -10.24
N HIS A 28 -12.69 -1.33 -8.95
CA HIS A 28 -13.72 -0.51 -8.30
C HIS A 28 -13.49 0.99 -8.47
N PHE A 29 -12.23 1.44 -8.52
CA PHE A 29 -11.91 2.87 -8.50
C PHE A 29 -11.32 3.39 -9.81
N GLY A 30 -11.05 2.51 -10.78
CA GLY A 30 -10.44 2.90 -12.06
C GLY A 30 -9.01 3.41 -11.93
N ILE A 31 -8.30 3.06 -10.84
CA ILE A 31 -6.94 3.51 -10.58
C ILE A 31 -5.95 2.45 -11.07
N ALA A 32 -5.49 2.59 -12.31
CA ALA A 32 -4.55 1.65 -12.92
C ALA A 32 -3.11 1.76 -12.37
N HIS A 33 -2.72 2.94 -11.88
CA HIS A 33 -1.36 3.21 -11.41
C HIS A 33 -1.34 3.28 -9.88
N THR A 34 -0.91 2.20 -9.23
CA THR A 34 -0.85 2.10 -7.77
C THR A 34 0.53 1.69 -7.27
N ALA A 35 1.01 2.36 -6.22
CA ALA A 35 2.21 2.01 -5.48
C ALA A 35 1.81 1.69 -4.03
N LEU A 36 1.62 0.41 -3.74
CA LEU A 36 1.17 -0.08 -2.43
C LEU A 36 2.30 -0.84 -1.74
N GLN A 37 2.60 -0.47 -0.50
CA GLN A 37 3.52 -1.18 0.38
C GLN A 37 2.73 -1.81 1.53
N VAL A 38 2.93 -3.11 1.79
CA VAL A 38 2.32 -3.79 2.93
C VAL A 38 3.34 -3.89 4.05
N GLU A 39 2.98 -3.47 5.25
CA GLU A 39 3.86 -3.44 6.42
C GLU A 39 3.22 -4.20 7.59
N PRO A 40 4.04 -4.88 8.42
CA PRO A 40 3.53 -5.54 9.61
C PRO A 40 3.12 -4.50 10.66
N ALA A 41 2.09 -4.82 11.43
CA ALA A 41 1.68 -4.02 12.58
C ALA A 41 2.82 -3.89 13.60
N GLY A 42 2.98 -2.69 14.17
CA GLY A 42 4.01 -2.43 15.18
C GLY A 42 5.37 -2.04 14.61
N LEU A 43 5.54 -1.97 13.30
CA LEU A 43 6.65 -1.24 12.69
C LEU A 43 6.49 0.25 13.08
N ARG A 44 7.28 0.70 14.05
CA ARG A 44 7.36 2.13 14.40
C ARG A 44 7.82 2.85 13.15
N SER A 45 7.05 3.82 12.63
CA SER A 45 7.54 4.72 11.59
C SER A 45 8.83 5.36 12.09
N CYS A 46 9.98 4.86 11.62
CA CYS A 46 11.19 5.65 11.57
C CYS A 46 10.97 6.64 10.43
N GLU A 47 10.17 7.66 10.68
CA GLU A 47 10.08 8.82 9.83
C GLU A 47 11.46 9.51 9.93
N ARG A 48 12.40 9.08 9.09
CA ARG A 48 13.61 9.85 8.83
C ARG A 48 13.17 10.96 7.89
N PRO A 49 13.14 12.23 8.31
CA PRO A 49 12.99 13.30 7.34
C PRO A 49 14.19 13.23 6.40
N VAL A 50 13.96 12.77 5.18
CA VAL A 50 14.95 12.84 4.09
C VAL A 50 14.86 14.23 3.50
N HIS A 51 15.33 15.24 4.24
CA HIS A 51 15.76 16.53 3.69
C HIS A 51 17.07 16.88 4.39
N SER A 52 18.17 16.76 3.64
CA SER A 52 19.51 17.24 3.98
C SER A 52 19.68 18.66 3.47
#